data_AF-A0A1I7KAJ5-F1
#
_entry.id   AF-A0A1I7KAJ5-F1
#
_cell.length_a   1.000
_cell.length_b   1.000
_cell.length_c   1.000
_cell.angle_alpha   90.00
_cell.angle_beta   90.00
_cell.angle_gamma   90.00
#
_symmetry.space_group_name_H-M   'P 1'
#
loop_
_entity.id
_entity.type
_entity.pdbx_description
1 polymer ?
#
loop_
_entity_poly.entity_id
_entity_poly.type
_entity_poly.pdbx_seq_one_letter_code
_entity_poly.pdbx_strand_id
1 'polypeptide(L)' 'MDVVIYHNPDCGTSRNTLALIRNAGIEPHVVEYLKTPRNRALVRQLAERTA' A
#
# COMPACT_ATOMS: atom_id res chain seq x y z
N MET A 1 -6.66 11.09 9.25
CA MET A 1 -5.94 10.89 7.99
C MET A 1 -5.97 9.40 7.71
N ASP A 2 -6.58 8.98 6.61
CA ASP A 2 -6.66 7.56 6.26
C ASP A 2 -5.51 7.22 5.29
N VAL A 3 -4.59 6.35 5.71
CA VAL A 3 -3.41 5.95 4.93
C VAL A 3 -3.55 4.48 4.56
N VAL A 4 -3.49 4.19 3.26
CA VAL A 4 -3.53 2.82 2.74
C VAL A 4 -2.20 2.50 2.09
N ILE A 5 -1.59 1.37 2.46
CA ILE A 5 -0.39 0.84 1.83
C ILE A 5 -0.68 -0.50 1.18
N TYR A 6 -0.37 -0.58 -0.13
CA TYR A 6 -0.36 -1.84 -0.86
C TYR A 6 0.98 -2.52 -0.65
N HIS A 7 1.00 -3.51 0.22
CA HIS A 7 2.22 -4.11 0.75
C HIS A 7 2.52 -5.47 0.12
N ASN A 8 3.80 -5.75 -0.10
CA ASN A 8 4.31 -7.10 -0.34
C ASN A 8 5.34 -7.42 0.75
N PRO A 9 5.09 -8.41 1.62
CA PRO A 9 5.99 -8.76 2.71
C PRO A 9 7.39 -9.21 2.24
N ASP A 10 7.49 -9.77 1.03
CA ASP A 10 8.75 -10.25 0.45
C ASP A 10 9.58 -9.13 -0.21
N CYS A 11 9.05 -7.91 -0.29
CA CYS A 11 9.73 -6.77 -0.90
C CYS A 11 10.39 -5.87 0.15
N GLY A 12 11.73 -5.79 0.13
CA GLY A 12 12.51 -4.97 1.07
C GLY A 12 12.08 -3.49 1.11
N THR A 13 11.88 -2.88 -0.05
CA THR A 13 11.40 -1.49 -0.15
C THR A 13 10.02 -1.32 0.48
N SER A 14 9.10 -2.26 0.23
CA SER A 14 7.74 -2.20 0.77
C SER A 14 7.73 -2.30 2.30
N ARG A 15 8.58 -3.15 2.89
CA ARG A 15 8.75 -3.24 4.35
C ARG A 15 9.31 -1.95 4.94
N ASN A 16 10.32 -1.36 4.30
CA ASN A 16 10.90 -0.09 4.76
C ASN A 16 9.86 1.04 4.74
N THR A 17 9.06 1.15 3.68
CA THR A 17 7.97 2.14 3.60
C THR A 17 6.94 1.94 4.71
N LEU A 18 6.50 0.71 4.99
CA LEU A 18 5.57 0.42 6.08
C LEU A 18 6.15 0.84 7.45
N ALA A 19 7.42 0.58 7.69
CA ALA A 19 8.11 0.99 8.92
C ALA A 19 8.18 2.52 9.05
N LEU A 20 8.47 3.24 7.96
CA LEU A 20 8.49 4.70 7.96
C LEU A 20 7.12 5.31 8.30
N ILE A 21 6.04 4.77 7.73
CA ILE A 21 4.67 5.22 8.03
C ILE A 21 4.36 5.03 9.52
N ARG A 22 4.67 3.85 10.08
CA ARG A 22 4.48 3.56 11.51
C ARG A 22 5.35 4.41 12.42
N ASN A 23 6.60 4.67 12.05
CA ASN A 23 7.51 5.54 12.80
C ASN A 23 7.02 7.00 12.84
N ALA A 24 6.21 7.42 11.87
CA ALA A 24 5.54 8.72 11.90
C ALA A 24 4.29 8.75 12.81
N GLY A 25 4.01 7.67 13.56
CA GLY A 25 2.84 7.55 14.44
C GLY A 25 1.54 7.26 13.72
N ILE A 26 1.59 6.85 12.43
CA ILE A 26 0.43 6.55 11.61
C ILE A 26 0.31 5.02 11.50
N GLU A 27 -0.83 4.45 11.88
CA GLU A 27 -1.12 3.04 11.58
C GLU A 27 -1.92 2.97 10.27
N PRO A 28 -1.34 2.44 9.17
CA PRO A 28 -2.02 2.40 7.88
C PRO A 28 -2.88 1.15 7.72
N HIS A 29 -3.86 1.22 6.82
CA HIS A 29 -4.52 0.04 6.30
C HIS A 29 -3.58 -0.71 5.35
N VAL A 30 -3.19 -1.92 5.73
CA VAL A 30 -2.28 -2.78 4.96
C VAL A 30 -3.08 -3.71 4.05
N VAL A 31 -2.86 -3.60 2.75
CA VAL A 31 -3.48 -4.48 1.74
C VAL A 31 -2.39 -5.32 1.07
N GLU A 32 -2.40 -6.63 1.31
CA GLU A 32 -1.51 -7.59 0.64
C GLU A 32 -1.96 -7.84 -0.80
N TYR A 33 -1.40 -7.08 -1.73
CA TYR A 33 -1.90 -7.05 -3.12
C TYR A 33 -1.65 -8.34 -3.90
N LEU A 34 -0.74 -9.20 -3.44
CA LEU A 34 -0.50 -10.51 -4.06
C LEU A 34 -1.54 -11.57 -3.64
N LYS A 35 -2.18 -11.40 -2.48
CA LYS A 35 -3.21 -12.32 -1.97
C LYS A 35 -4.62 -11.92 -2.39
N THR A 36 -4.78 -10.67 -2.82
CA THR A 36 -6.08 -10.09 -3.16
C THR A 36 -6.14 -9.84 -4.67
N PRO A 37 -6.80 -10.70 -5.47
CA PRO A 37 -6.90 -10.48 -6.92
C PRO A 37 -7.56 -9.12 -7.19
N ARG A 38 -6.83 -8.21 -7.86
CA ARG A 38 -7.34 -6.85 -8.12
C ARG A 38 -8.29 -6.82 -9.30
N ASN A 39 -9.39 -6.08 -9.12
CA ASN A 39 -10.22 -5.61 -10.23
C ASN A 39 -9.44 -4.56 -11.05
N ARG A 40 -9.49 -4.64 -12.39
CA ARG A 40 -8.87 -3.65 -13.31
C ARG A 40 -9.25 -2.21 -12.98
N ALA A 41 -10.47 -1.99 -12.50
CA ALA A 41 -10.95 -0.66 -12.09
C ALA A 41 -10.09 -0.04 -10.97
N LEU A 42 -9.71 -0.84 -9.97
CA LEU A 42 -8.91 -0.35 -8.84
C LEU A 42 -7.50 0.05 -9.29
N VAL A 43 -6.89 -0.72 -10.20
CA VAL A 43 -5.56 -0.39 -10.74
C VAL A 43 -5.60 0.93 -11.50
N ARG A 44 -6.66 1.17 -12.28
CA ARG A 44 -6.85 2.43 -13.00
C ARG A 44 -6.99 3.62 -12.03
N GLN A 45 -7.81 3.48 -11.00
CA GLN A 45 -7.97 4.51 -9.97
C GLN A 45 -6.65 4.84 -9.26
N LEU A 46 -5.83 3.82 -8.96
CA LEU A 46 -4.52 4.05 -8.36
C LEU A 46 -3.58 4.82 -9.29
N ALA A 47 -3.59 4.52 -10.59
CA ALA A 47 -2.79 5.23 -11.58
C ALA A 47 -3.21 6.70 -11.72
N GLU A 48 -4.52 6.99 -11.72
CA GLU A 48 -5.07 8.35 -11.77
C GLU A 48 -4.68 9.19 -10.54
N ARG A 49 -4.50 8.56 -9.37
CA ARG A 49 -4.10 9.25 -8.13
C ARG A 49 -2.61 9.61 -8.05
N THR A 50 -1.79 9.03 -8.92
CA THR A 50 -0.33 9.25 -8.96
C THR A 50 0.11 10.17 -10.10
N ALA A 51 -0.83 10.64 -10.91
CA ALA A 51 -0.63 11.63 -11.97
C ALA A 51 -0.74 13.05 -11.41
#